data_AF-A0A0W8B1X1-F1
#
_entry.id   AF-A0A0W8B1X1-F1
#
_cell.length_a   1.000
_cell.length_b   1.000
_cell.length_c   1.000
_cell.angle_alpha   90.00
_cell.angle_beta   90.00
_cell.angle_gamma   90.00
#
_symmetry.space_group_name_H-M   'P 1'
#
loop_
_entity.id
_entity.type
_entity.pdbx_description
1 polymer ?
#
loop_
_entity_poly.entity_id
_entity_poly.type
_entity_poly.pdbx_seq_one_letter_code
_entity_poly.pdbx_strand_id
1 'polypeptide(L)'
;MHWETSTEGETSGSTGNTIQDTMRRPGVSLMVMHGTVDGNLADCMFGTFASTDQAWMWRSSHLNDRLDDARILATIRGPTRKDPFRFLGIKWFAKENPAVLSGIVQQRDFLVMEATGLTRDSKGDTVGYYLMHSVSLPGVPELPEMGIIRGQVSLCYIDRQGGPGKVELFCRGFSDPRGEMLDRVSVGIASEALICAAGVVDYAYIKKLTWLMKHKGGRKVEEKRPTRCETCEKSFTKFSFTGVGAGAPCQICCLVVCGKCSVVKKMTVDVSSAGTVKQCALRFCLTCLLEAKEKSVWEMALSGVETSSECSSTSGSARVPQ
;
A
#
# COMPACT_ATOMS: atom_id res chain seq x y z
N MET A 1 25.33 0.57 -1.64
CA MET A 1 24.56 0.08 -0.48
C MET A 1 25.59 -0.29 0.59
N HIS A 2 25.87 0.64 1.50
CA HIS A 2 26.69 0.36 2.67
C HIS A 2 25.74 -0.02 3.80
N TRP A 3 25.96 -1.19 4.39
CA TRP A 3 25.39 -1.55 5.68
C TRP A 3 26.40 -1.08 6.72
N GLU A 4 25.97 -0.24 7.66
CA GLU A 4 26.71 0.02 8.89
C GLU A 4 25.87 -0.55 10.03
N THR A 5 26.37 -1.61 10.66
CA THR A 5 25.95 -1.99 12.01
C THR A 5 26.63 -1.01 12.96
N SER A 6 25.96 0.10 13.27
CA SER A 6 26.41 1.01 14.33
C SER A 6 26.05 0.42 15.69
N THR A 7 27.04 -0.14 16.38
CA THR A 7 27.01 -0.39 17.82
C THR A 7 27.65 0.81 18.52
N GLU A 8 26.92 1.39 19.50
CA GLU A 8 27.31 2.48 20.42
C GLU A 8 27.36 3.89 19.79
N GLY A 9 26.75 4.96 20.31
CA GLY A 9 25.90 5.21 21.45
C GLY A 9 25.72 6.73 21.58
N GLU A 10 24.49 7.24 21.56
CA GLU A 10 24.15 8.58 22.06
C GLU A 10 22.91 8.47 22.94
N THR A 11 23.16 8.34 24.24
CA THR A 11 22.17 8.42 25.30
C THR A 11 21.75 9.87 25.51
N SER A 12 20.67 10.29 24.86
CA SER A 12 19.88 11.43 25.35
C SER A 12 18.39 11.25 25.06
N GLY A 13 17.60 11.09 26.13
CA GLY A 13 16.16 11.41 26.13
C GLY A 13 15.16 10.25 25.99
N SER A 14 15.10 9.37 26.99
CA SER A 14 13.89 8.70 27.53
C SER A 14 14.20 7.27 28.02
N THR A 15 14.59 7.13 29.28
CA THR A 15 14.52 5.85 30.03
C THR A 15 13.07 5.53 30.42
N GLY A 16 12.13 5.71 29.50
CA GLY A 16 10.82 5.11 29.58
C GLY A 16 10.84 3.89 28.68
N ASN A 17 10.62 2.69 29.23
CA ASN A 17 10.43 1.49 28.42
C ASN A 17 9.35 1.80 27.38
N THR A 18 9.72 1.87 26.09
CA THR A 18 8.71 2.11 25.06
C THR A 18 7.73 0.94 25.05
N ILE A 19 6.53 1.12 24.49
CA ILE A 19 5.57 0.02 24.31
C ILE A 19 6.25 -1.16 23.59
N GLN A 20 7.10 -0.86 22.62
CA GLN A 20 7.87 -1.85 21.87
C GLN A 20 8.88 -2.57 22.76
N ASP A 21 9.59 -1.87 23.65
CA ASP A 21 10.56 -2.50 24.55
C ASP A 21 9.88 -3.38 25.60
N THR A 22 8.69 -2.99 26.04
CA THR A 22 7.90 -3.75 27.02
C THR A 22 7.30 -5.03 26.43
N MET A 23 6.83 -4.97 25.18
CA MET A 23 6.13 -6.09 24.52
C MET A 23 7.08 -7.06 23.81
N ARG A 24 8.27 -6.61 23.43
CA ARG A 24 9.25 -7.44 22.70
C ARG A 24 9.83 -8.49 23.65
N ARG A 25 9.67 -9.77 23.29
CA ARG A 25 10.27 -10.88 24.04
C ARG A 25 11.80 -10.85 23.95
N PRO A 26 12.52 -11.34 24.98
CA PRO A 26 13.96 -11.57 24.88
C PRO A 26 14.31 -12.40 23.65
N GLY A 27 15.39 -12.02 22.93
CA GLY A 27 15.82 -12.69 21.70
C GLY A 27 15.19 -12.15 20.40
N VAL A 28 14.04 -11.46 20.48
CA VAL A 28 13.43 -10.82 19.29
C VAL A 28 14.19 -9.53 18.98
N SER A 29 14.58 -9.32 17.72
CA SER A 29 15.29 -8.11 17.30
C SER A 29 14.36 -6.90 17.22
N LEU A 30 14.81 -5.76 17.76
CA LEU A 30 14.24 -4.46 17.44
C LEU A 30 14.85 -3.99 16.11
N MET A 31 14.01 -3.59 15.17
CA MET A 31 14.41 -3.16 13.84
C MET A 31 14.10 -1.68 13.65
N VAL A 32 14.98 -1.03 12.89
CA VAL A 32 14.80 0.34 12.43
C VAL A 32 15.01 0.36 10.93
N MET A 33 14.08 0.97 10.20
CA MET A 33 14.22 1.29 8.80
C MET A 33 14.17 2.81 8.66
N HIS A 34 15.10 3.38 7.92
CA HIS A 34 15.01 4.78 7.51
C HIS A 34 15.50 4.92 6.07
N GLY A 35 14.96 5.91 5.37
CA GLY A 35 15.31 6.15 3.97
C GLY A 35 14.48 7.25 3.35
N THR A 36 14.62 7.41 2.03
CA THR A 36 13.85 8.39 1.26
C THR A 36 13.24 7.76 0.03
N VAL A 37 12.06 8.23 -0.35
CA VAL A 37 11.37 7.86 -1.60
C VAL A 37 10.97 9.10 -2.37
N ASP A 38 10.90 8.97 -3.70
CA ASP A 38 10.42 10.03 -4.58
C ASP A 38 8.90 10.15 -4.47
N GLY A 39 8.40 11.35 -4.15
CA GLY A 39 6.98 11.62 -4.02
C GLY A 39 6.65 12.77 -3.07
N ASN A 40 5.37 12.87 -2.70
CA ASN A 40 4.93 13.77 -1.64
C ASN A 40 4.26 12.98 -0.52
N LEU A 41 4.19 13.59 0.66
CA LEU A 41 3.63 12.96 1.86
C LEU A 41 2.19 12.48 1.61
N ALA A 42 1.40 13.26 0.88
CA ALA A 42 0.02 12.92 0.60
C ALA A 42 -0.11 11.66 -0.29
N ASP A 43 0.80 11.46 -1.26
CA ASP A 43 0.91 10.23 -2.03
C ASP A 43 1.28 9.04 -1.15
N CYS A 44 2.23 9.22 -0.22
CA CYS A 44 2.60 8.19 0.75
C CYS A 44 1.38 7.74 1.57
N MET A 45 0.65 8.71 2.15
CA MET A 45 -0.57 8.43 2.91
C MET A 45 -1.68 7.82 2.06
N PHE A 46 -1.84 8.26 0.81
CA PHE A 46 -2.82 7.70 -0.10
C PHE A 46 -2.49 6.27 -0.50
N GLY A 47 -1.21 5.93 -0.69
CA GLY A 47 -0.74 4.58 -0.95
C GLY A 47 -0.91 3.66 0.27
N THR A 48 -0.60 4.17 1.46
CA THR A 48 -0.76 3.44 2.72
C THR A 48 -2.23 3.18 3.04
N PHE A 49 -3.14 4.12 2.76
CA PHE A 49 -4.54 3.99 3.15
C PHE A 49 -5.28 2.84 2.43
N ALA A 50 -5.71 1.86 3.22
CA ALA A 50 -6.51 0.71 2.82
C ALA A 50 -7.53 0.32 3.91
N SER A 51 -8.76 0.82 3.79
CA SER A 51 -9.83 0.68 4.80
C SER A 51 -10.90 -0.36 4.45
N THR A 52 -10.69 -1.17 3.42
CA THR A 52 -11.54 -2.31 3.06
C THR A 52 -10.67 -3.52 2.73
N ASP A 53 -11.20 -4.73 2.90
CA ASP A 53 -10.49 -5.98 2.57
C ASP A 53 -9.99 -5.96 1.12
N GLN A 54 -10.85 -5.56 0.19
CA GLN A 54 -10.50 -5.45 -1.22
C GLN A 54 -9.38 -4.43 -1.46
N ALA A 55 -9.46 -3.23 -0.86
CA ALA A 55 -8.42 -2.21 -1.02
C ALA A 55 -7.08 -2.68 -0.42
N TRP A 56 -7.13 -3.45 0.68
CA TRP A 56 -5.94 -3.98 1.32
C TRP A 56 -5.28 -5.08 0.49
N MET A 57 -6.05 -6.02 -0.06
CA MET A 57 -5.52 -7.03 -0.98
C MET A 57 -4.99 -6.40 -2.28
N TRP A 58 -5.65 -5.35 -2.79
CA TRP A 58 -5.14 -4.58 -3.92
C TRP A 58 -3.78 -3.94 -3.61
N ARG A 59 -3.62 -3.37 -2.41
CA ARG A 59 -2.33 -2.82 -1.95
C ARG A 59 -1.27 -3.91 -1.87
N SER A 60 -1.58 -5.03 -1.20
CA SER A 60 -0.69 -6.20 -1.07
C SER A 60 -0.14 -6.65 -2.42
N SER A 61 -1.01 -6.75 -3.43
CA SER A 61 -0.61 -7.19 -4.77
C SER A 61 0.39 -6.28 -5.52
N HIS A 62 0.55 -5.03 -5.08
CA HIS A 62 1.52 -4.11 -5.66
C HIS A 62 2.77 -3.94 -4.78
N LEU A 63 2.61 -4.01 -3.46
CA LEU A 63 3.74 -3.94 -2.51
C LEU A 63 4.48 -5.27 -2.39
N ASN A 64 3.83 -6.37 -2.78
CA ASN A 64 4.31 -7.73 -2.61
C ASN A 64 4.63 -8.05 -1.14
N ASP A 65 3.79 -7.57 -0.22
CA ASP A 65 3.90 -7.85 1.22
C ASP A 65 3.42 -9.26 1.61
N ARG A 66 3.04 -10.09 0.62
CA ARG A 66 2.75 -11.52 0.73
C ARG A 66 1.64 -11.85 1.74
N LEU A 67 0.57 -11.07 1.72
CA LEU A 67 -0.67 -11.45 2.41
C LEU A 67 -1.35 -12.59 1.66
N ASP A 68 -1.59 -13.70 2.37
CA ASP A 68 -2.37 -14.84 1.89
C ASP A 68 -3.86 -14.53 2.05
N ASP A 69 -4.25 -14.08 3.26
CA ASP A 69 -5.58 -13.58 3.53
C ASP A 69 -5.55 -12.37 4.48
N ALA A 70 -6.55 -11.50 4.38
CA ALA A 70 -6.66 -10.29 5.18
C ALA A 70 -8.12 -9.89 5.40
N ARG A 71 -8.46 -9.56 6.64
CA ARG A 71 -9.82 -9.15 7.06
C ARG A 71 -9.76 -7.95 7.98
N ILE A 72 -10.60 -6.95 7.72
CA ILE A 72 -10.91 -5.87 8.65
C ILE A 72 -12.06 -6.33 9.54
N LEU A 73 -11.75 -6.61 10.81
CA LEU A 73 -12.73 -7.14 11.76
C LEU A 73 -13.59 -6.04 12.38
N ALA A 74 -13.03 -4.84 12.57
CA ALA A 74 -13.76 -3.70 13.09
C ALA A 74 -13.13 -2.39 12.62
N THR A 75 -13.97 -1.41 12.27
CA THR A 75 -13.55 -0.02 12.04
C THR A 75 -14.02 0.83 13.22
N ILE A 76 -13.06 1.42 13.95
CA ILE A 76 -13.31 2.26 15.13
C ILE A 76 -13.34 3.74 14.71
N ARG A 77 -12.43 4.16 13.83
CA ARG A 77 -12.44 5.49 13.21
C ARG A 77 -12.18 5.38 11.72
N GLY A 78 -13.00 6.07 10.95
CA GLY A 78 -12.81 6.21 9.51
C GLY A 78 -12.24 7.57 9.09
N PRO A 79 -12.07 7.74 7.76
CA PRO A 79 -11.68 8.99 7.13
C PRO A 79 -12.56 10.18 7.51
N THR A 80 -12.02 11.39 7.34
CA THR A 80 -12.75 12.65 7.49
C THR A 80 -12.38 13.63 6.39
N ARG A 81 -13.13 14.73 6.28
CA ARG A 81 -12.75 15.82 5.38
C ARG A 81 -11.40 16.46 5.69
N LYS A 82 -10.98 16.49 6.97
CA LYS A 82 -9.70 17.07 7.40
C LYS A 82 -8.53 16.10 7.26
N ASP A 83 -8.80 14.82 7.43
CA ASP A 83 -7.84 13.73 7.28
C ASP A 83 -8.54 12.55 6.59
N PRO A 84 -8.47 12.46 5.24
CA PRO A 84 -9.11 11.41 4.48
C PRO A 84 -8.30 10.11 4.50
N PHE A 85 -7.08 10.13 5.06
CA PHE A 85 -6.25 8.95 5.26
C PHE A 85 -6.43 8.36 6.66
N ARG A 86 -7.28 8.96 7.49
CA ARG A 86 -7.51 8.52 8.86
C ARG A 86 -8.16 7.14 8.90
N PHE A 87 -7.57 6.24 9.66
CA PHE A 87 -8.16 4.95 10.00
C PHE A 87 -7.74 4.54 11.41
N LEU A 88 -8.65 3.90 12.14
CA LEU A 88 -8.36 3.12 13.34
C LEU A 88 -9.25 1.90 13.32
N GLY A 89 -8.68 0.71 13.43
CA GLY A 89 -9.46 -0.52 13.39
C GLY A 89 -8.71 -1.75 13.83
N ILE A 90 -9.44 -2.86 13.93
CA ILE A 90 -8.90 -4.19 14.18
C ILE A 90 -8.81 -4.92 12.85
N LYS A 91 -7.63 -5.48 12.58
CA LYS A 91 -7.30 -6.20 11.36
C LYS A 91 -6.71 -7.56 11.70
N TRP A 92 -7.08 -8.56 10.93
CA TRP A 92 -6.47 -9.87 10.94
C TRP A 92 -5.85 -10.15 9.57
N PHE A 93 -4.69 -10.79 9.55
CA PHE A 93 -4.09 -11.23 8.29
C PHE A 93 -3.20 -12.46 8.48
N ALA A 94 -3.14 -13.28 7.44
CA ALA A 94 -2.22 -14.40 7.31
C ALA A 94 -1.13 -14.05 6.28
N LYS A 95 0.11 -14.43 6.58
CA LYS A 95 1.24 -14.26 5.66
C LYS A 95 1.46 -15.56 4.88
N GLU A 96 1.79 -15.45 3.61
CA GLU A 96 2.32 -16.58 2.85
C GLU A 96 3.72 -16.93 3.36
N ASN A 97 4.04 -18.22 3.39
CA ASN A 97 5.43 -18.64 3.53
C ASN A 97 6.16 -18.42 2.20
N PRO A 98 7.42 -17.95 2.22
CA PRO A 98 8.26 -18.01 1.05
C PRO A 98 8.28 -19.42 0.46
N ALA A 99 8.12 -19.57 -0.85
CA ALA A 99 8.01 -20.88 -1.51
C ALA A 99 9.17 -21.83 -1.16
N VAL A 100 10.38 -21.29 -0.98
CA VAL A 100 11.59 -22.02 -0.56
C VAL A 100 11.55 -22.56 0.88
N LEU A 101 10.62 -22.05 1.71
CA LEU A 101 10.40 -22.47 3.10
C LEU A 101 9.09 -23.26 3.27
N SER A 102 8.35 -23.50 2.18
CA SER A 102 7.10 -24.26 2.22
C SER A 102 7.37 -25.68 2.74
N GLY A 103 6.59 -26.12 3.73
CA GLY A 103 6.77 -27.41 4.40
C GLY A 103 7.84 -27.46 5.49
N ILE A 104 8.66 -26.41 5.63
CA ILE A 104 9.67 -26.27 6.69
C ILE A 104 9.16 -25.35 7.80
N VAL A 105 8.43 -24.29 7.41
CA VAL A 105 7.98 -23.23 8.29
C VAL A 105 6.45 -23.23 8.34
N GLN A 106 5.87 -23.20 9.55
CA GLN A 106 4.42 -23.08 9.72
C GLN A 106 3.92 -21.69 9.30
N GLN A 107 2.68 -21.60 8.83
CA GLN A 107 2.10 -20.30 8.46
C GLN A 107 1.89 -19.43 9.70
N ARG A 108 2.02 -18.10 9.54
CA ARG A 108 1.75 -17.13 10.62
C ARG A 108 0.54 -16.27 10.30
N ASP A 109 -0.33 -16.10 11.28
CA ASP A 109 -1.36 -15.07 11.29
C ASP A 109 -1.04 -13.98 12.32
N PHE A 110 -1.69 -12.83 12.16
CA PHE A 110 -1.52 -11.67 13.02
C PHE A 110 -2.87 -11.02 13.25
N LEU A 111 -3.16 -10.72 14.52
CA LEU A 111 -4.29 -9.90 14.92
C LEU A 111 -3.76 -8.57 15.45
N VAL A 112 -4.10 -7.47 14.79
CA VAL A 112 -3.51 -6.15 15.04
C VAL A 112 -4.57 -5.07 15.17
N MET A 113 -4.30 -4.10 16.02
CA MET A 113 -4.87 -2.77 15.91
C MET A 113 -3.99 -1.97 14.93
N GLU A 114 -4.62 -1.38 13.92
CA GLU A 114 -3.96 -0.51 12.95
C GLU A 114 -4.50 0.91 13.10
N ALA A 115 -3.59 1.90 13.09
CA ALA A 115 -3.95 3.31 13.04
C ALA A 115 -3.15 4.02 11.95
N THR A 116 -3.79 4.84 11.13
CA THR A 116 -3.11 5.71 10.17
C THR A 116 -3.79 7.08 10.11
N GLY A 117 -3.03 8.08 9.66
CA GLY A 117 -3.52 9.43 9.49
C GLY A 117 -2.39 10.45 9.43
N LEU A 118 -2.79 11.72 9.50
CA LEU A 118 -1.88 12.85 9.57
C LEU A 118 -1.85 13.40 11.00
N THR A 119 -0.66 13.81 11.45
CA THR A 119 -0.47 14.48 12.73
C THR A 119 0.58 15.58 12.61
N ARG A 120 0.86 16.27 13.72
CA ARG A 120 1.96 17.22 13.82
C ARG A 120 3.06 16.65 14.73
N ASP A 121 4.31 16.86 14.35
CA ASP A 121 5.45 16.54 15.19
C ASP A 121 5.69 17.62 16.26
N SER A 122 6.78 17.49 17.02
CA SER A 122 7.17 18.47 18.05
C SER A 122 7.56 19.85 17.50
N LYS A 123 7.82 19.97 16.20
CA LYS A 123 8.10 21.24 15.50
C LYS A 123 6.85 21.86 14.88
N GLY A 124 5.73 21.15 14.93
CA GLY A 124 4.47 21.57 14.30
C GLY A 124 4.35 21.16 12.83
N ASP A 125 5.36 20.48 12.27
CA ASP A 125 5.37 20.01 10.89
C ASP A 125 4.38 18.86 10.72
N THR A 126 3.67 18.83 9.60
CA THR A 126 2.78 17.72 9.28
C THR A 126 3.57 16.47 8.94
N VAL A 127 3.25 15.37 9.61
CA VAL A 127 3.80 14.04 9.35
C VAL A 127 2.67 13.04 9.16
N GLY A 128 2.94 12.05 8.32
CA GLY A 128 2.10 10.86 8.18
C GLY A 128 2.48 9.83 9.22
N TYR A 129 1.50 9.08 9.73
CA TYR A 129 1.77 7.93 10.58
C TYR A 129 1.04 6.68 10.12
N TYR A 130 1.68 5.53 10.36
CA TYR A 130 1.07 4.22 10.23
C TYR A 130 1.56 3.34 11.38
N LEU A 131 0.64 2.94 12.24
CA LEU A 131 0.90 2.12 13.42
C LEU A 131 0.25 0.77 13.22
N MET A 132 0.97 -0.29 13.56
CA MET A 132 0.45 -1.64 13.62
C MET A 132 0.90 -2.25 14.93
N HIS A 133 -0.04 -2.73 15.74
CA HIS A 133 0.26 -3.30 17.06
C HIS A 133 -0.60 -4.52 17.32
N SER A 134 0.03 -5.65 17.66
CA SER A 134 -0.69 -6.87 17.98
C SER A 134 -1.58 -6.72 19.21
N VAL A 135 -2.79 -7.26 19.11
CA VAL A 135 -3.77 -7.30 20.21
C VAL A 135 -4.32 -8.71 20.37
N SER A 136 -4.94 -8.98 21.52
CA SER A 136 -5.64 -10.23 21.81
C SER A 136 -7.12 -9.93 22.04
N LEU A 137 -8.00 -10.66 21.36
CA LEU A 137 -9.45 -10.53 21.50
C LEU A 137 -10.05 -11.91 21.75
N PRO A 138 -10.90 -12.09 22.79
CA PRO A 138 -11.53 -13.38 23.08
C PRO A 138 -12.33 -13.95 21.90
N GLY A 139 -12.94 -13.08 21.07
CA GLY A 139 -13.70 -13.48 19.89
C GLY A 139 -12.86 -13.85 18.66
N VAL A 140 -11.52 -13.76 18.74
CA VAL A 140 -10.60 -14.08 17.64
C VAL A 140 -9.46 -14.93 18.19
N PRO A 141 -9.71 -16.24 18.42
CA PRO A 141 -8.71 -17.13 19.00
C PRO A 141 -7.53 -17.35 18.05
N GLU A 142 -6.47 -17.97 18.57
CA GLU A 142 -5.40 -18.55 17.75
C GLU A 142 -5.93 -19.81 17.03
N LEU A 143 -5.25 -20.23 15.95
CA LEU A 143 -5.71 -21.33 15.08
C LEU A 143 -4.72 -22.53 15.05
N PRO A 144 -4.31 -23.08 16.21
CA PRO A 144 -3.32 -24.16 16.26
C PRO A 144 -3.81 -25.46 15.57
N GLU A 145 -5.12 -25.72 15.56
CA GLU A 145 -5.72 -26.87 14.87
C GLU A 145 -5.54 -26.82 13.34
N MET A 146 -5.30 -25.63 12.79
CA MET A 146 -4.96 -25.43 11.37
C MET A 146 -3.45 -25.40 11.13
N GLY A 147 -2.62 -25.62 12.15
CA GLY A 147 -1.17 -25.51 12.05
C GLY A 147 -0.67 -24.08 11.84
N ILE A 148 -1.46 -23.07 12.26
CA ILE A 148 -1.13 -21.65 12.13
C ILE A 148 -0.63 -21.12 13.48
N ILE A 149 0.49 -20.39 13.45
CA ILE A 149 1.09 -19.76 14.63
C ILE A 149 0.72 -18.28 14.66
N ARG A 150 0.16 -17.80 15.78
CA ARG A 150 -0.07 -16.37 15.99
C ARG A 150 1.25 -15.63 16.23
N GLY A 151 1.65 -14.83 15.26
CA GLY A 151 2.76 -13.90 15.39
C GLY A 151 2.39 -12.66 16.21
N GLN A 152 3.41 -11.93 16.66
CA GLN A 152 3.25 -10.62 17.30
C GLN A 152 4.06 -9.56 16.56
N VAL A 153 3.51 -8.37 16.43
CA VAL A 153 4.16 -7.27 15.74
C VAL A 153 3.84 -5.96 16.44
N SER A 154 4.80 -5.06 16.50
CA SER A 154 4.57 -3.67 16.86
C SER A 154 5.46 -2.76 16.05
N LEU A 155 4.88 -2.08 15.06
CA LEU A 155 5.58 -1.19 14.13
C LEU A 155 5.01 0.22 14.21
N CYS A 156 5.90 1.21 14.17
CA CYS A 156 5.57 2.62 14.10
C CYS A 156 6.28 3.22 12.90
N TYR A 157 5.52 3.61 11.89
CA TYR A 157 6.02 4.33 10.72
C TYR A 157 5.66 5.81 10.83
N ILE A 158 6.63 6.65 10.48
CA ILE A 158 6.50 8.10 10.38
C ILE A 158 7.06 8.53 9.04
N ASP A 159 6.24 9.23 8.27
CA ASP A 159 6.59 9.76 6.96
C ASP A 159 6.63 11.29 7.02
N ARG A 160 7.69 11.89 6.50
CA ARG A 160 7.91 13.34 6.52
C ARG A 160 8.18 13.87 5.12
N GLN A 161 7.63 15.04 4.79
CA GLN A 161 8.04 15.75 3.59
C GLN A 161 9.46 16.32 3.79
N GLY A 162 10.46 15.73 3.14
CA GLY A 162 11.87 16.13 3.25
C GLY A 162 12.32 17.20 2.23
N GLY A 163 11.39 17.71 1.42
CA GLY A 163 11.61 18.67 0.34
C GLY A 163 10.73 18.37 -0.88
N PRO A 164 10.76 19.21 -1.93
CA PRO A 164 9.98 18.98 -3.15
C PRO A 164 10.26 17.60 -3.76
N GLY A 165 9.21 16.80 -3.93
CA GLY A 165 9.32 15.47 -4.55
C GLY A 165 10.07 14.41 -3.72
N LYS A 166 10.32 14.65 -2.42
CA LYS A 166 11.03 13.72 -1.55
C LYS A 166 10.32 13.50 -0.22
N VAL A 167 10.07 12.24 0.13
CA VAL A 167 9.51 11.82 1.43
C VAL A 167 10.57 11.03 2.20
N GLU A 168 10.79 11.39 3.45
CA GLU A 168 11.61 10.65 4.40
C GLU A 168 10.72 9.63 5.11
N LEU A 169 11.14 8.38 5.13
CA LEU A 169 10.46 7.27 5.79
C LEU A 169 11.26 6.89 7.02
N PHE A 170 10.58 6.70 8.14
CA PHE A 170 11.13 6.13 9.35
C PHE A 170 10.20 5.04 9.86
N CYS A 171 10.75 3.88 10.22
CA CYS A 171 10.04 2.84 10.94
C CYS A 171 10.88 2.35 12.11
N ARG A 172 10.26 2.16 13.27
CA ARG A 172 10.83 1.42 14.39
C ARG A 172 9.84 0.38 14.87
N GLY A 173 10.33 -0.81 15.20
CA GLY A 173 9.50 -1.82 15.84
C GLY A 173 10.09 -3.21 15.85
N PHE A 174 9.25 -4.20 16.15
CA PHE A 174 9.64 -5.60 16.13
C PHE A 174 8.57 -6.43 15.42
N SER A 175 9.01 -7.58 14.90
CA SER A 175 8.16 -8.66 14.42
C SER A 175 8.66 -9.95 15.05
N ASP A 176 7.78 -10.60 15.79
CA ASP A 176 8.02 -11.85 16.48
C ASP A 176 7.14 -12.93 15.84
N PRO A 177 7.70 -13.80 14.99
CA PRO A 177 6.93 -14.83 14.30
C PRO A 177 6.41 -15.92 15.23
N ARG A 178 6.89 -15.96 16.49
CA ARG A 178 6.67 -17.02 17.46
C ARG A 178 7.01 -18.43 16.93
N GLY A 179 6.87 -19.43 17.81
CA GLY A 179 7.24 -20.82 17.54
C GLY A 179 8.72 -20.99 17.20
N GLU A 180 9.04 -22.13 16.59
CA GLU A 180 10.40 -22.45 16.15
C GLU A 180 10.65 -21.80 14.78
N MET A 181 11.35 -20.67 14.78
CA MET A 181 11.88 -20.05 13.57
C MET A 181 13.31 -19.60 13.84
N LEU A 182 14.22 -19.92 12.91
CA LEU A 182 15.60 -19.44 13.00
C LEU A 182 15.64 -17.91 12.94
N ASP A 183 16.36 -17.28 13.87
CA ASP A 183 16.43 -15.82 14.01
C ASP A 183 16.78 -15.10 12.70
N ARG A 184 17.75 -15.63 11.94
CA ARG A 184 18.16 -15.05 10.65
C ARG A 184 17.01 -15.04 9.63
N VAL A 185 16.19 -16.08 9.63
CA VAL A 185 15.02 -16.19 8.75
C VAL A 185 13.94 -15.19 9.20
N SER A 186 13.69 -15.10 10.50
CA SER A 186 12.75 -14.13 11.07
C SER A 186 13.13 -12.68 10.74
N VAL A 187 14.38 -12.31 10.96
CA VAL A 187 14.90 -10.97 10.66
C VAL A 187 14.85 -10.69 9.15
N GLY A 188 15.18 -11.67 8.31
CA GLY A 188 15.09 -11.53 6.85
C GLY A 188 13.67 -11.24 6.37
N ILE A 189 12.69 -12.04 6.79
CA ILE A 189 11.27 -11.85 6.45
C ILE A 189 10.76 -10.49 6.95
N ALA A 190 11.09 -10.14 8.19
CA ALA A 190 10.65 -8.89 8.77
C ALA A 190 11.29 -7.68 8.05
N SER A 191 12.56 -7.75 7.68
CA SER A 191 13.26 -6.71 6.91
C SER A 191 12.64 -6.52 5.53
N GLU A 192 12.33 -7.61 4.82
CA GLU A 192 11.64 -7.56 3.52
C GLU A 192 10.27 -6.88 3.66
N ALA A 193 9.49 -7.25 4.70
CA ALA A 193 8.20 -6.63 4.97
C ALA A 193 8.28 -5.13 5.28
N LEU A 194 9.32 -4.67 6.00
CA LEU A 194 9.57 -3.25 6.23
C LEU A 194 9.89 -2.52 4.92
N ILE A 195 10.77 -3.10 4.09
CA ILE A 195 11.18 -2.50 2.81
C ILE A 195 10.01 -2.41 1.83
N CYS A 196 9.09 -3.39 1.81
CA CYS A 196 7.86 -3.33 1.01
C CYS A 196 7.03 -2.08 1.28
N ALA A 197 7.07 -1.53 2.50
CA ALA A 197 6.37 -0.29 2.83
C ALA A 197 6.90 0.93 2.07
N ALA A 198 8.15 0.90 1.57
CA ALA A 198 8.67 1.98 0.71
C ALA A 198 7.95 2.05 -0.65
N GLY A 199 7.29 0.96 -1.08
CA GLY A 199 6.54 0.91 -2.34
C GLY A 199 5.18 1.62 -2.31
N VAL A 200 4.75 2.19 -1.18
CA VAL A 200 3.41 2.80 -1.05
C VAL A 200 3.20 3.96 -2.01
N VAL A 201 4.24 4.76 -2.31
CA VAL A 201 4.12 5.87 -3.26
C VAL A 201 3.87 5.37 -4.69
N ASP A 202 4.56 4.31 -5.11
CA ASP A 202 4.29 3.69 -6.41
C ASP A 202 2.85 3.16 -6.49
N TYR A 203 2.36 2.54 -5.41
CA TYR A 203 0.97 2.10 -5.34
C TYR A 203 -0.02 3.28 -5.36
N ALA A 204 0.32 4.43 -4.76
CA ALA A 204 -0.48 5.64 -4.88
C ALA A 204 -0.66 6.04 -6.35
N TYR A 205 0.40 5.98 -7.17
CA TYR A 205 0.31 6.25 -8.61
C TYR A 205 -0.56 5.24 -9.37
N ILE A 206 -0.54 3.96 -8.97
CA ILE A 206 -1.49 2.98 -9.49
C ILE A 206 -2.93 3.38 -9.15
N LYS A 207 -3.21 3.79 -7.90
CA LYS A 207 -4.55 4.27 -7.50
C LYS A 207 -4.98 5.48 -8.34
N LYS A 208 -4.08 6.43 -8.60
CA LYS A 208 -4.35 7.61 -9.44
C LYS A 208 -4.68 7.24 -10.89
N LEU A 209 -3.93 6.30 -11.48
CA LEU A 209 -4.21 5.77 -12.82
C LEU A 209 -5.58 5.09 -12.88
N THR A 210 -5.90 4.24 -11.91
CA THR A 210 -7.21 3.59 -11.80
C THR A 210 -8.33 4.61 -11.69
N TRP A 211 -8.14 5.67 -10.89
CA TRP A 211 -9.11 6.75 -10.77
C TRP A 211 -9.33 7.46 -12.12
N LEU A 212 -8.26 7.83 -12.82
CA LEU A 212 -8.37 8.47 -14.14
C LEU A 212 -9.03 7.57 -15.19
N MET A 213 -8.74 6.27 -15.19
CA MET A 213 -9.41 5.31 -16.06
C MET A 213 -10.92 5.31 -15.84
N LYS A 214 -11.37 5.31 -14.57
CA LYS A 214 -12.81 5.33 -14.24
C LYS A 214 -13.50 6.63 -14.64
N HIS A 215 -12.80 7.77 -14.58
CA HIS A 215 -13.40 9.10 -14.81
C HIS A 215 -13.26 9.60 -16.26
N LYS A 216 -12.27 9.11 -17.02
CA LYS A 216 -12.01 9.53 -18.41
C LYS A 216 -12.09 8.40 -19.44
N GLY A 217 -11.99 7.15 -19.00
CA GLY A 217 -12.02 5.95 -19.85
C GLY A 217 -13.42 5.66 -20.37
N GLY A 218 -13.91 6.52 -21.26
CA GLY A 218 -15.24 6.39 -21.87
C GLY A 218 -15.34 7.04 -23.26
N ARG A 219 -14.25 7.62 -23.79
CA ARG A 219 -14.26 8.16 -25.15
C ARG A 219 -14.17 7.02 -26.15
N LYS A 220 -15.26 6.80 -26.91
CA LYS A 220 -15.30 5.88 -28.05
C LYS A 220 -14.23 6.29 -29.07
N VAL A 221 -13.41 5.33 -29.47
CA VAL A 221 -12.44 5.50 -30.56
C VAL A 221 -13.21 5.56 -31.87
N GLU A 222 -12.98 6.59 -32.70
CA GLU A 222 -13.48 6.61 -34.08
C GLU A 222 -12.91 5.42 -34.87
N GLU A 223 -13.70 4.85 -35.78
CA GLU A 223 -13.37 3.62 -36.53
C GLU A 223 -12.13 3.72 -37.45
N LYS A 224 -11.56 4.92 -37.62
CA LYS A 224 -10.35 5.12 -38.42
C LYS A 224 -9.12 4.68 -37.65
N ARG A 225 -8.43 3.66 -38.17
CA ARG A 225 -7.12 3.20 -37.64
C ARG A 225 -6.09 4.33 -37.71
N PRO A 226 -5.59 4.85 -36.59
CA PRO A 226 -4.61 5.93 -36.60
C PRO A 226 -3.31 5.46 -37.23
N THR A 227 -2.75 6.27 -38.14
CA THR A 227 -1.49 5.97 -38.84
C THR A 227 -0.27 6.62 -38.20
N ARG A 228 -0.48 7.53 -37.24
CA ARG A 228 0.58 8.31 -36.56
C ARG A 228 0.36 8.32 -35.05
N CYS A 229 1.45 8.44 -34.31
CA CYS A 229 1.41 8.58 -32.86
C CYS A 229 0.82 9.93 -32.45
N GLU A 230 -0.16 9.91 -31.54
CA GLU A 230 -0.78 11.15 -31.04
C GLU A 230 0.24 12.11 -30.40
N THR A 231 1.20 11.58 -29.65
CA THR A 231 2.14 12.42 -28.88
C THR A 231 3.31 12.98 -29.70
N CYS A 232 3.88 12.20 -30.61
CA CYS A 232 5.11 12.59 -31.34
C CYS A 232 4.93 12.65 -32.86
N GLU A 233 3.71 12.41 -33.34
CA GLU A 233 3.32 12.42 -34.76
C GLU A 233 4.11 11.47 -35.67
N LYS A 234 4.95 10.58 -35.12
CA LYS A 234 5.69 9.61 -35.92
C LYS A 234 4.74 8.58 -36.52
N SER A 235 4.94 8.28 -37.81
CA SER A 235 4.14 7.30 -38.55
C SER A 235 4.40 5.87 -38.05
N PHE A 236 3.35 5.06 -38.00
CA PHE A 236 3.40 3.63 -37.71
C PHE A 236 3.65 2.75 -38.96
N THR A 237 3.84 3.35 -40.13
CA THR A 237 4.05 2.63 -41.39
C THR A 237 5.36 1.85 -41.41
N LYS A 238 5.30 0.60 -41.89
CA LYS A 238 6.40 -0.39 -41.94
C LYS A 238 7.69 0.06 -42.67
N PHE A 239 7.65 1.15 -43.43
CA PHE A 239 8.80 1.72 -44.14
C PHE A 239 9.51 2.85 -43.38
N SER A 240 9.10 3.18 -42.15
CA SER A 240 9.83 4.15 -41.34
C SER A 240 11.10 3.52 -40.78
N PHE A 241 12.26 4.06 -41.19
CA PHE A 241 13.61 3.72 -40.72
C PHE A 241 13.84 3.90 -39.21
N THR A 242 12.80 4.27 -38.44
CA THR A 242 12.90 4.72 -37.04
C THR A 242 12.55 3.64 -36.00
N GLY A 243 12.31 2.39 -36.42
CA GLY A 243 12.09 1.25 -35.52
C GLY A 243 10.85 1.38 -34.63
N VAL A 244 9.87 2.21 -35.02
CA VAL A 244 8.64 2.43 -34.26
C VAL A 244 7.66 1.31 -34.59
N GLY A 245 7.46 0.37 -33.65
CA GLY A 245 6.45 -0.69 -33.77
C GLY A 245 5.01 -0.16 -33.87
N ALA A 246 4.04 -1.06 -34.08
CA ALA A 246 2.62 -0.69 -34.16
C ALA A 246 2.17 0.10 -32.91
N GLY A 247 1.43 1.19 -33.14
CA GLY A 247 0.83 1.98 -32.06
C GLY A 247 -0.23 1.19 -31.30
N ALA A 248 -0.44 1.54 -30.03
CA ALA A 248 -1.47 0.95 -29.19
C ALA A 248 -2.24 2.04 -28.42
N PRO A 249 -3.53 1.83 -28.14
CA PRO A 249 -4.35 2.83 -27.45
C PRO A 249 -3.94 2.97 -25.98
N CYS A 250 -3.94 4.21 -25.50
CA CYS A 250 -3.85 4.51 -24.08
C CYS A 250 -5.16 4.13 -23.36
N GLN A 251 -5.06 3.49 -22.18
CA GLN A 251 -6.21 3.07 -21.39
C GLN A 251 -7.00 4.21 -20.70
N ILE A 252 -6.53 5.46 -20.81
CA ILE A 252 -7.21 6.63 -20.23
C ILE A 252 -7.83 7.49 -21.34
N CYS A 253 -7.02 7.98 -22.29
CA CYS A 253 -7.50 8.88 -23.35
C CYS A 253 -7.92 8.18 -24.64
N CYS A 254 -7.69 6.87 -24.76
CA CYS A 254 -7.95 6.05 -25.95
C CYS A 254 -7.14 6.41 -27.22
N LEU A 255 -6.29 7.45 -27.16
CA LEU A 255 -5.45 7.87 -28.28
C LEU A 255 -4.32 6.85 -28.52
N VAL A 256 -3.99 6.62 -29.79
CA VAL A 256 -2.98 5.64 -30.20
C VAL A 256 -1.59 6.26 -30.13
N VAL A 257 -0.71 5.63 -29.35
CA VAL A 257 0.64 6.12 -29.06
C VAL A 257 1.69 5.05 -29.35
N CYS A 258 2.90 5.50 -29.69
CA CYS A 258 4.03 4.60 -29.92
C CYS A 258 4.61 4.09 -28.59
N GLY A 259 5.47 3.07 -28.67
CA GLY A 259 6.13 2.50 -27.50
C GLY A 259 7.04 3.48 -26.73
N LYS A 260 7.59 4.51 -27.39
CA LYS A 260 8.42 5.54 -26.74
C LYS A 260 7.59 6.62 -26.03
N CYS A 261 6.33 6.80 -26.42
CA CYS A 261 5.40 7.77 -25.84
C CYS A 261 4.40 7.12 -24.89
N SER A 262 4.67 5.88 -24.45
CA SER A 262 3.83 5.17 -23.51
C SER A 262 4.62 4.29 -22.56
N VAL A 263 4.03 4.03 -21.40
CA VAL A 263 4.54 3.08 -20.40
C VAL A 263 3.48 2.02 -20.18
N VAL A 264 3.92 0.78 -19.99
CA VAL A 264 3.06 -0.32 -19.58
C VAL A 264 3.18 -0.49 -18.07
N LYS A 265 2.04 -0.50 -17.38
CA LYS A 265 1.96 -0.74 -15.93
C LYS A 265 1.15 -2.00 -15.66
N LYS A 266 1.60 -2.82 -14.71
CA LYS A 266 0.80 -3.91 -14.16
C LYS A 266 -0.25 -3.28 -13.25
N MET A 267 -1.51 -3.57 -13.54
CA MET A 267 -2.66 -3.05 -12.81
C MET A 267 -3.47 -4.22 -12.30
N THR A 268 -3.81 -4.21 -11.01
CA THR A 268 -4.80 -5.16 -10.46
C THR A 268 -6.18 -4.80 -11.01
N VAL A 269 -6.79 -5.75 -11.72
CA VAL A 269 -8.13 -5.59 -12.32
C VAL A 269 -9.22 -6.27 -11.52
N ASP A 270 -8.86 -7.31 -10.76
CA ASP A 270 -9.78 -8.06 -9.94
C ASP A 270 -9.06 -8.71 -8.76
N VAL A 271 -9.77 -8.85 -7.64
CA VAL A 271 -9.34 -9.65 -6.49
C VAL A 271 -10.53 -10.50 -6.07
N SER A 272 -10.36 -11.81 -6.17
CA SER A 272 -11.39 -12.77 -5.79
C SER A 272 -11.65 -12.71 -4.28
N SER A 273 -12.81 -13.22 -3.84
CA SER A 273 -13.11 -13.38 -2.41
C SER A 273 -12.14 -14.31 -1.69
N ALA A 274 -11.48 -15.20 -2.43
CA ALA A 274 -10.44 -16.10 -1.93
C ALA A 274 -9.02 -15.48 -2.00
N GLY A 275 -8.90 -14.18 -2.23
CA GLY A 275 -7.62 -13.47 -2.22
C GLY A 275 -6.81 -13.57 -3.52
N THR A 276 -7.26 -14.31 -4.53
CA THR A 276 -6.56 -14.43 -5.82
C THR A 276 -6.58 -13.10 -6.56
N VAL A 277 -5.39 -12.58 -6.88
CA VAL A 277 -5.24 -11.31 -7.58
C VAL A 277 -5.06 -11.53 -9.08
N LYS A 278 -5.88 -10.85 -9.90
CA LYS A 278 -5.67 -10.79 -11.35
C LYS A 278 -5.03 -9.46 -11.73
N GLN A 279 -3.82 -9.52 -12.27
CA GLN A 279 -3.12 -8.36 -12.83
C GLN A 279 -3.10 -8.38 -14.36
N CYS A 280 -3.27 -7.21 -14.98
CA CYS A 280 -3.15 -7.01 -16.41
C CYS A 280 -2.12 -5.93 -16.73
N ALA A 281 -1.38 -6.13 -17.83
CA ALA A 281 -0.45 -5.14 -18.34
C ALA A 281 -1.22 -4.10 -19.18
N LEU A 282 -1.36 -2.89 -18.66
CA LEU A 282 -2.13 -1.81 -19.26
C LEU A 282 -1.20 -0.69 -19.77
N ARG A 283 -1.51 -0.12 -20.94
CA ARG A 283 -0.70 0.91 -21.59
C ARG A 283 -1.24 2.31 -21.32
N PHE A 284 -0.35 3.22 -20.92
CA PHE A 284 -0.67 4.62 -20.66
C PHE A 284 0.26 5.54 -21.45
N CYS A 285 -0.26 6.57 -22.11
CA CYS A 285 0.59 7.58 -22.74
C CYS A 285 1.29 8.43 -21.66
N LEU A 286 2.42 9.06 -22.03
CA LEU A 286 3.18 9.90 -21.09
C LEU A 286 2.34 11.06 -20.55
N THR A 287 1.47 11.66 -21.36
CA THR A 287 0.59 12.76 -20.93
C THR A 287 -0.35 12.32 -19.80
N CYS A 288 -1.05 11.20 -19.95
CA CYS A 288 -1.94 10.70 -18.90
C CYS A 288 -1.18 10.20 -17.66
N LEU A 289 0.05 9.72 -17.82
CA LEU A 289 0.92 9.37 -16.69
C LEU A 289 1.35 10.60 -15.88
N LEU A 290 1.73 11.68 -16.57
CA LEU A 290 2.09 12.95 -15.92
C LEU A 290 0.87 13.56 -15.22
N GLU A 291 -0.28 13.57 -15.90
CA GLU A 291 -1.53 14.00 -15.29
C GLU A 291 -1.85 13.18 -14.03
N ALA A 292 -1.70 11.86 -14.09
CA ALA A 292 -1.88 11.00 -12.92
C ALA A 292 -0.95 11.42 -11.78
N LYS A 293 0.34 11.66 -12.05
CA LYS A 293 1.29 12.08 -11.00
C LYS A 293 0.90 13.40 -10.35
N GLU A 294 0.48 14.38 -11.14
CA GLU A 294 0.12 15.73 -10.68
C GLU A 294 -1.25 15.81 -10.01
N LYS A 295 -2.13 14.83 -10.27
CA LYS A 295 -3.49 14.82 -9.72
C LYS A 295 -3.48 14.78 -8.18
N SER A 296 -4.27 15.66 -7.58
CA SER A 296 -4.40 15.75 -6.13
C SER A 296 -4.99 14.47 -5.54
N VAL A 297 -4.29 13.87 -4.57
CA VAL A 297 -4.83 12.74 -3.80
C VAL A 297 -6.00 13.12 -2.92
N TRP A 298 -6.08 14.39 -2.50
CA TRP A 298 -7.15 14.86 -1.62
C TRP A 298 -8.50 14.79 -2.31
N GLU A 299 -8.57 15.20 -3.57
CA GLU A 299 -9.79 15.08 -4.40
C GLU A 299 -10.25 13.62 -4.49
N MET A 300 -9.31 12.71 -4.76
CA MET A 300 -9.62 11.28 -4.88
C MET A 300 -10.05 10.68 -3.55
N ALA A 301 -9.32 10.98 -2.47
CA ALA A 301 -9.59 10.43 -1.16
C ALA A 301 -10.94 10.92 -0.62
N LEU A 302 -11.26 12.21 -0.80
CA LEU A 302 -12.53 12.80 -0.40
C LEU A 302 -13.73 12.24 -1.18
N SER A 303 -13.58 11.95 -2.47
CA SER A 303 -14.65 11.29 -3.24
C SER A 303 -15.05 9.94 -2.61
N GLY A 304 -14.09 9.20 -2.05
CA GLY A 304 -14.36 7.97 -1.30
C GLY A 304 -15.06 8.23 0.04
N VAL A 305 -14.70 9.29 0.76
CA VAL A 305 -15.36 9.67 2.02
C VAL A 305 -16.84 10.00 1.81
N GLU A 306 -17.16 10.72 0.74
CA GLU A 306 -18.53 11.14 0.43
C GLU A 306 -19.42 9.94 0.10
N THR A 307 -18.96 9.04 -0.77
CA THR A 307 -19.70 7.78 -1.10
C THR A 307 -19.96 6.90 0.14
N SER A 308 -18.99 6.77 1.06
CA SER A 308 -19.16 5.98 2.29
C SER A 308 -20.16 6.57 3.30
N SER A 309 -20.28 7.90 3.33
CA SER A 309 -21.22 8.61 4.19
C SER A 309 -22.66 8.44 3.67
N GLU A 310 -22.85 8.48 2.35
CA GLU A 310 -24.14 8.26 1.70
C GLU A 310 -24.66 6.82 1.91
N CYS A 311 -23.80 5.81 1.77
CA CYS A 311 -24.16 4.42 2.06
C CYS A 311 -24.53 4.18 3.54
N SER A 312 -23.82 4.82 4.48
CA SER A 312 -24.12 4.70 5.91
C SER A 312 -25.46 5.35 6.28
N SER A 313 -25.80 6.46 5.61
CA SER A 313 -27.07 7.17 5.83
C SER A 313 -28.30 6.43 5.28
N THR A 314 -28.14 5.61 4.24
CA THR A 314 -29.24 4.84 3.63
C THR A 314 -29.55 3.55 4.39
N SER A 315 -28.57 2.93 5.06
CA SER A 315 -28.79 1.76 5.93
C SER A 315 -29.51 2.07 7.25
N GLY A 316 -29.58 3.33 7.67
CA GLY A 316 -30.20 3.75 8.93
C GLY A 316 -31.73 3.92 8.91
N SER A 317 -32.38 3.70 7.76
CA SER A 317 -33.81 4.05 7.59
C SER A 317 -34.77 2.85 7.48
N ALA A 318 -34.31 1.63 7.81
CA ALA A 318 -35.20 0.47 7.93
C ALA A 318 -36.00 0.56 9.24
N ARG A 319 -37.25 1.04 9.16
CA ARG A 319 -38.21 0.95 10.26
C ARG A 319 -38.46 -0.52 10.59
N VAL A 320 -38.29 -0.86 11.87
CA VAL A 320 -38.73 -2.13 12.44
C VAL A 320 -40.27 -2.17 12.36
N PRO A 321 -40.89 -3.18 11.72
CA PRO A 321 -42.34 -3.36 11.82
C PRO A 321 -42.69 -3.79 13.25
N GLN A 322 -43.72 -3.14 13.82
CA GLN A 322 -44.38 -3.59 15.05
C GLN A 322 -45.11 -4.91 14.84
#